data_AF-A0A940JKS1-F1
#
_entry.id   AF-A0A940JKS1-F1
#
_cell.length_a   1.000
_cell.length_b   1.000
_cell.length_c   1.000
_cell.angle_alpha   90.00
_cell.angle_beta   90.00
_cell.angle_gamma   90.00
#
_symmetry.space_group_name_H-M   'P 1'
#
loop_
_entity.id
_entity.type
_entity.pdbx_description
1 polymer ?
#
loop_
_entity_poly.entity_id
_entity_poly.type
_entity_poly.pdbx_seq_one_letter_code
_entity_poly.pdbx_strand_id
1 'polypeptide(L)'
;ETGNQFVHNLGILTKCHPDGKPCVPTNLGPAGSAATSTPGAVGQNAKDVLIPSDNTASMFWITNPDNIYRDNVAAGSEEVGFWFALPEHPTGAHEGKAEVTARIFPRRTAVREFKGNTAHSNFDGFMFDRGPQPDGKFSVGGSNYHLAFANPADPTSQPVGSVFENFTSYKNQHGGVWGRGELHLFPNLHVADNAVGFTHAASAVGRTAYTSRIVNGIFVGESENIGTPTTPAEKAYGRSMPNDLADFPIRGYEYYDMRHDVVNTTFVNFQPNATRNASAISYLMYTSFGMSSENAIEGAKFVNSKPVDFPQVVRKWSSDFGRGNAWRGAAIHDKDGSVGGVPNSYIVIDNGIANDDQACQLKPDWHAAVCKGDYGHFNIAGNFGFGGEAIADPVMLARNGRRYEYTGQTTIRSGAEVRVETGKKDLALSLNEMDDGSWVIFELPGFSTATGGVQQDSLAALRAATKTSYFTDKGKLWVKLVVDNSAGQTVALGRPGAGVSTVGPGPGGTFAAGAGLTASR
;
A
#
# COMPACT_ATOMS: atom_id res chain seq x y z
N GLU A 1 27.40 -10.33 -9.01
CA GLU A 1 27.74 -10.92 -7.70
C GLU A 1 26.64 -11.89 -7.31
N THR A 2 26.92 -13.18 -7.37
CA THR A 2 26.02 -14.26 -6.90
C THR A 2 26.88 -15.25 -6.12
N GLY A 3 26.32 -16.00 -5.16
CA GLY A 3 27.16 -16.92 -4.38
C GLY A 3 27.77 -16.39 -3.11
N ASN A 4 27.72 -15.08 -2.87
CA ASN A 4 28.36 -14.50 -1.70
C ASN A 4 27.61 -14.90 -0.43
N GLN A 5 28.35 -15.03 0.67
CA GLN A 5 27.83 -15.39 1.98
C GLN A 5 28.19 -14.30 3.00
N PHE A 6 27.16 -13.68 3.55
CA PHE A 6 27.23 -12.76 4.68
C PHE A 6 26.59 -13.48 5.85
N VAL A 7 27.40 -14.09 6.71
CA VAL A 7 26.95 -14.94 7.81
C VAL A 7 27.57 -14.43 9.12
N HIS A 8 26.74 -14.17 10.12
CA HIS A 8 27.17 -13.71 11.45
C HIS A 8 27.98 -12.39 11.46
N ASN A 9 27.68 -11.46 10.55
CA ASN A 9 28.34 -10.15 10.55
C ASN A 9 27.64 -9.18 11.49
N LEU A 10 28.41 -8.33 12.17
CA LEU A 10 27.91 -7.20 12.94
C LEU A 10 28.42 -5.91 12.31
N GLY A 11 27.48 -5.13 11.77
CA GLY A 11 27.72 -3.77 11.33
C GLY A 11 27.27 -2.78 12.40
N ILE A 12 28.12 -1.78 12.70
CA ILE A 12 27.85 -0.76 13.72
C ILE A 12 28.15 0.61 13.14
N LEU A 13 27.23 1.55 13.34
CA LEU A 13 27.41 2.98 13.06
C LEU A 13 27.82 3.28 11.61
N THR A 14 26.88 3.18 10.67
CA THR A 14 27.10 3.67 9.30
C THR A 14 26.72 5.14 9.22
N LYS A 15 27.66 5.96 8.74
CA LYS A 15 27.49 7.39 8.50
C LYS A 15 27.53 7.70 7.01
N CYS A 16 26.69 8.63 6.53
CA CYS A 16 26.82 9.15 5.16
C CYS A 16 28.15 9.92 5.03
N HIS A 17 28.39 10.81 5.98
CA HIS A 17 29.55 11.70 5.97
C HIS A 17 30.35 11.56 7.28
N PRO A 18 31.56 10.97 7.25
CA PRO A 18 32.36 10.77 8.45
C PRO A 18 32.88 12.07 9.08
N ASP A 19 32.82 13.19 8.35
CA ASP A 19 33.18 14.54 8.82
C ASP A 19 32.04 15.24 9.57
N GLY A 20 30.90 14.57 9.78
CA GLY A 20 29.77 15.07 10.57
C GLY A 20 28.83 15.99 9.79
N LYS A 21 28.96 16.09 8.47
CA LYS A 21 27.97 16.78 7.64
C LYS A 21 26.61 16.05 7.64
N PRO A 22 25.50 16.77 7.46
CA PRO A 22 24.18 16.14 7.38
C PRO A 22 24.04 15.19 6.18
N CYS A 23 23.41 14.03 6.39
CA CYS A 23 22.86 13.23 5.29
C CYS A 23 21.73 14.00 4.58
N VAL A 24 21.65 13.87 3.25
CA VAL A 24 20.52 14.36 2.46
C VAL A 24 19.92 13.20 1.66
N PRO A 25 19.23 12.26 2.31
CA PRO A 25 18.86 10.98 1.72
C PRO A 25 17.73 11.05 0.70
N THR A 26 17.61 9.98 -0.08
CA THR A 26 16.45 9.73 -0.95
C THR A 26 15.42 8.93 -0.19
N ASN A 27 14.81 9.57 0.81
CA ASN A 27 13.77 8.96 1.65
C ASN A 27 12.36 9.35 1.22
N LEU A 28 11.43 8.44 1.51
CA LEU A 28 10.00 8.69 1.51
C LEU A 28 9.52 8.59 2.96
N GLY A 29 8.72 9.55 3.39
CA GLY A 29 8.17 9.60 4.74
C GLY A 29 7.32 10.85 4.94
N PRO A 30 6.90 11.15 6.18
CA PRO A 30 5.93 12.20 6.47
C PRO A 30 6.38 13.59 6.02
N ALA A 31 5.51 14.37 5.38
CA ALA A 31 5.84 15.69 4.83
C ALA A 31 6.32 16.70 5.89
N GLY A 32 5.91 16.54 7.15
CA GLY A 32 6.38 17.38 8.25
C GLY A 32 7.72 16.96 8.85
N SER A 33 8.20 15.76 8.54
CA SER A 33 9.46 15.22 9.08
C SER A 33 10.63 15.96 8.46
N ALA A 34 11.58 16.41 9.28
CA ALA A 34 12.82 17.01 8.83
C ALA A 34 13.62 16.00 7.97
N ALA A 35 13.59 14.72 8.33
CA ALA A 35 14.29 13.64 7.64
C ALA A 35 13.75 13.36 6.22
N THR A 36 12.53 13.79 5.90
CA THR A 36 11.90 13.55 4.58
C THR A 36 11.38 14.82 3.89
N SER A 37 11.63 16.00 4.48
CA SER A 37 11.16 17.31 4.01
C SER A 37 11.85 17.81 2.72
N THR A 38 12.95 17.18 2.29
CA THR A 38 13.63 17.51 1.02
C THR A 38 13.47 16.37 0.03
N PRO A 39 12.62 16.50 -1.01
CA PRO A 39 12.39 15.41 -1.97
C PRO A 39 13.66 14.98 -2.73
N GLY A 40 14.04 13.72 -2.54
CA GLY A 40 14.15 12.70 -3.59
C GLY A 40 15.34 12.72 -4.55
N ALA A 41 16.08 13.82 -4.71
CA ALA A 41 17.26 13.85 -5.60
C ALA A 41 18.30 14.92 -5.28
N VAL A 42 18.02 15.87 -4.38
CA VAL A 42 18.94 17.00 -4.12
C VAL A 42 20.28 16.49 -3.59
N GLY A 43 20.26 15.60 -2.59
CA GLY A 43 21.48 15.01 -2.04
C GLY A 43 22.27 14.14 -3.03
N GLN A 44 21.60 13.58 -4.03
CA GLN A 44 22.23 12.80 -5.08
C GLN A 44 23.08 13.63 -6.04
N ASN A 45 22.91 14.96 -6.05
CA ASN A 45 23.72 15.91 -6.83
C ASN A 45 24.62 16.79 -5.94
N ALA A 46 24.80 16.41 -4.66
CA ALA A 46 25.67 17.17 -3.75
C ALA A 46 27.12 17.17 -4.26
N LYS A 47 27.87 18.25 -3.99
CA LYS A 47 29.25 18.40 -4.49
C LYS A 47 30.26 17.54 -3.73
N ASP A 48 29.86 17.06 -2.57
CA ASP A 48 30.67 16.33 -1.61
C ASP A 48 30.30 14.85 -1.50
N VAL A 49 29.59 14.31 -2.51
CA VAL A 49 29.41 12.87 -2.71
C VAL A 49 30.25 12.36 -3.88
N LEU A 50 30.71 11.11 -3.80
CA LEU A 50 31.39 10.40 -4.88
C LEU A 50 30.37 9.75 -5.82
N ILE A 51 29.31 9.17 -5.26
CA ILE A 51 28.20 8.56 -6.01
C ILE A 51 26.85 8.97 -5.43
N PRO A 52 25.75 8.93 -6.22
CA PRO A 52 24.44 9.41 -5.79
C PRO A 52 23.91 8.80 -4.48
N SER A 53 24.28 7.57 -4.16
CA SER A 53 23.87 6.86 -2.94
C SER A 53 24.58 7.28 -1.66
N ASP A 54 25.67 8.05 -1.71
CA ASP A 54 26.47 8.34 -0.50
C ASP A 54 25.67 9.08 0.58
N ASN A 55 24.62 9.79 0.16
CA ASN A 55 23.67 10.43 1.06
C ASN A 55 22.53 9.52 1.54
N THR A 56 22.46 8.26 1.09
CA THR A 56 21.49 7.24 1.51
C THR A 56 22.26 5.99 1.96
N ALA A 57 23.10 6.15 2.98
CA ALA A 57 24.04 5.13 3.40
C ALA A 57 23.33 3.86 3.92
N SER A 58 23.90 2.69 3.64
CA SER A 58 23.36 1.44 4.17
C SER A 58 24.45 0.56 4.77
N MET A 59 24.09 -0.19 5.82
CA MET A 59 25.03 -1.12 6.47
C MET A 59 25.32 -2.31 5.55
N PHE A 60 24.27 -2.90 4.98
CA PHE A 60 24.35 -3.94 3.98
C PHE A 60 23.66 -3.45 2.72
N TRP A 61 24.43 -3.25 1.65
CA TRP A 61 23.91 -2.87 0.34
C TRP A 61 24.03 -4.04 -0.66
N ILE A 62 22.92 -4.35 -1.32
CA ILE A 62 22.73 -5.52 -2.16
C ILE A 62 22.14 -5.07 -3.50
N THR A 63 22.87 -5.27 -4.59
CA THR A 63 22.41 -4.98 -5.97
C THR A 63 22.05 -6.24 -6.74
N ASN A 64 22.25 -7.42 -6.15
CA ASN A 64 21.81 -8.71 -6.68
C ASN A 64 21.32 -9.61 -5.53
N PRO A 65 20.06 -10.09 -5.57
CA PRO A 65 19.47 -10.81 -4.44
C PRO A 65 19.93 -12.27 -4.33
N ASP A 66 20.72 -12.77 -5.28
CA ASP A 66 21.20 -14.16 -5.35
C ASP A 66 22.42 -14.43 -4.45
N ASN A 67 22.33 -14.01 -3.19
CA ASN A 67 23.36 -14.10 -2.16
C ASN A 67 22.74 -14.52 -0.82
N ILE A 68 23.56 -15.01 0.10
CA ILE A 68 23.11 -15.51 1.42
C ILE A 68 23.36 -14.43 2.49
N TYR A 69 22.31 -14.02 3.19
CA TYR A 69 22.35 -13.15 4.36
C TYR A 69 21.77 -13.88 5.56
N ARG A 70 22.64 -14.36 6.45
CA ARG A 70 22.26 -15.14 7.60
C ARG A 70 22.77 -14.54 8.90
N ASP A 71 21.88 -14.35 9.86
CA ASP A 71 22.21 -13.98 11.24
C ASP A 71 23.12 -12.74 11.33
N ASN A 72 22.95 -11.78 10.42
CA ASN A 72 23.69 -10.52 10.46
C ASN A 72 22.94 -9.49 11.30
N VAL A 73 23.67 -8.52 11.86
CA VAL A 73 23.13 -7.41 12.62
C VAL A 73 23.54 -6.09 11.98
N ALA A 74 22.56 -5.26 11.63
CA ALA A 74 22.73 -3.88 11.21
C ALA A 74 22.32 -2.93 12.35
N ALA A 75 23.30 -2.41 13.09
CA ALA A 75 23.08 -1.57 14.26
C ALA A 75 23.52 -0.12 14.01
N GLY A 76 22.55 0.79 13.79
CA GLY A 76 22.83 2.22 13.78
C GLY A 76 23.33 2.79 12.45
N SER A 77 22.72 2.43 11.33
CA SER A 77 22.91 3.16 10.06
C SER A 77 22.14 4.48 10.08
N GLU A 78 22.71 5.57 9.58
CA GLU A 78 21.96 6.83 9.46
C GLU A 78 20.70 6.69 8.60
N GLU A 79 20.74 5.80 7.60
CA GLU A 79 19.62 5.61 6.70
C GLU A 79 19.11 4.17 6.73
N VAL A 80 19.73 3.25 6.00
CA VAL A 80 19.18 1.90 5.84
C VAL A 80 20.01 0.84 6.55
N GLY A 81 19.37 -0.10 7.26
CA GLY A 81 20.01 -1.31 7.76
C GLY A 81 20.40 -2.26 6.62
N PHE A 82 19.42 -2.93 6.04
CA PHE A 82 19.59 -3.79 4.85
C PHE A 82 18.92 -3.17 3.63
N TRP A 83 19.68 -2.89 2.57
CA TRP A 83 19.17 -2.31 1.32
C TRP A 83 19.34 -3.25 0.13
N PHE A 84 18.23 -3.84 -0.32
CA PHE A 84 18.13 -4.51 -1.62
C PHE A 84 17.77 -3.48 -2.70
N ALA A 85 18.77 -2.75 -3.20
CA ALA A 85 18.62 -1.74 -4.24
C ALA A 85 18.92 -2.36 -5.62
N LEU A 86 17.91 -2.94 -6.27
CA LEU A 86 18.12 -3.78 -7.45
C LEU A 86 18.01 -2.97 -8.75
N PRO A 87 19.07 -2.90 -9.56
CA PRO A 87 18.97 -2.38 -10.93
C PRO A 87 18.29 -3.42 -11.84
N GLU A 88 17.82 -2.98 -13.01
CA GLU A 88 17.28 -3.91 -14.03
C GLU A 88 18.37 -4.83 -14.60
N HIS A 89 19.56 -4.25 -14.82
CA HIS A 89 20.77 -4.91 -15.29
C HIS A 89 21.99 -4.42 -14.51
N PRO A 90 23.12 -5.13 -14.50
CA PRO A 90 24.36 -4.62 -13.91
C PRO A 90 24.73 -3.23 -14.46
N THR A 91 25.03 -2.28 -13.56
CA THR A 91 25.39 -0.89 -13.87
C THR A 91 26.90 -0.64 -13.68
N GLY A 92 27.34 0.60 -13.89
CA GLY A 92 28.71 1.03 -13.62
C GLY A 92 29.72 0.39 -14.58
N ALA A 93 30.82 -0.15 -14.05
CA ALA A 93 31.89 -0.75 -14.87
C ALA A 93 31.44 -1.95 -15.71
N HIS A 94 30.24 -2.49 -15.48
CA HIS A 94 29.66 -3.64 -16.17
C HIS A 94 28.49 -3.27 -17.11
N GLU A 95 28.09 -2.00 -17.17
CA GLU A 95 27.03 -1.53 -18.05
C GLU A 95 27.40 -1.73 -19.53
N GLY A 96 26.43 -2.17 -20.35
CA GLY A 96 26.61 -2.33 -21.80
C GLY A 96 27.53 -3.47 -22.26
N LYS A 97 28.13 -4.25 -21.35
CA LYS A 97 28.97 -5.42 -21.66
C LYS A 97 28.12 -6.65 -22.05
N ALA A 98 27.54 -6.55 -23.25
CA ALA A 98 26.40 -7.34 -23.74
C ALA A 98 26.50 -8.87 -23.63
N GLU A 99 27.68 -9.48 -23.69
CA GLU A 99 27.78 -10.95 -23.67
C GLU A 99 27.40 -11.58 -22.33
N VAL A 100 27.64 -10.87 -21.21
CA VAL A 100 27.41 -11.40 -19.86
C VAL A 100 26.34 -10.60 -19.11
N THR A 101 26.31 -9.27 -19.24
CA THR A 101 25.49 -8.43 -18.35
C THR A 101 24.05 -8.24 -18.83
N ALA A 102 23.80 -8.36 -20.14
CA ALA A 102 22.46 -8.31 -20.71
C ALA A 102 21.57 -9.52 -20.32
N ARG A 103 22.18 -10.59 -19.77
CA ARG A 103 21.48 -11.81 -19.33
C ARG A 103 21.27 -11.86 -17.81
N ILE A 104 21.73 -10.84 -17.07
CA ILE A 104 21.61 -10.76 -15.62
C ILE A 104 20.48 -9.77 -15.31
N PHE A 105 19.48 -10.24 -14.57
CA PHE A 105 18.28 -9.46 -14.23
C PHE A 105 18.02 -9.45 -12.72
N PRO A 106 18.68 -8.59 -11.92
CA PRO A 106 18.52 -8.60 -10.46
C PRO A 106 17.06 -8.46 -10.00
N ARG A 107 16.28 -7.58 -10.65
CA ARG A 107 14.83 -7.41 -10.38
C ARG A 107 13.97 -8.65 -10.70
N ARG A 108 14.51 -9.65 -11.39
CA ARG A 108 13.83 -10.90 -11.77
C ARG A 108 14.43 -12.14 -11.11
N THR A 109 15.42 -11.95 -10.26
CA THR A 109 16.10 -13.03 -9.54
C THR A 109 15.52 -13.17 -8.15
N ALA A 110 15.21 -14.39 -7.74
CA ALA A 110 14.72 -14.65 -6.37
C ALA A 110 15.80 -14.32 -5.33
N VAL A 111 15.37 -13.90 -4.15
CA VAL A 111 16.27 -13.84 -2.99
C VAL A 111 16.72 -15.25 -2.65
N ARG A 112 18.04 -15.47 -2.65
CA ARG A 112 18.60 -16.79 -2.35
C ARG A 112 18.39 -17.16 -0.89
N GLU A 113 18.84 -16.30 0.03
CA GLU A 113 18.56 -16.47 1.45
C GLU A 113 18.63 -15.14 2.20
N PHE A 114 17.59 -14.85 2.97
CA PHE A 114 17.61 -13.82 4.00
C PHE A 114 16.99 -14.41 5.27
N LYS A 115 17.82 -14.74 6.26
CA LYS A 115 17.38 -15.50 7.44
C LYS A 115 18.02 -15.00 8.73
N GLY A 116 17.20 -14.78 9.76
CA GLY A 116 17.69 -14.50 11.13
C GLY A 116 18.41 -13.15 11.30
N ASN A 117 18.34 -12.28 10.30
CA ASN A 117 18.99 -10.97 10.36
C ASN A 117 18.26 -10.04 11.34
N THR A 118 18.99 -9.09 11.90
CA THR A 118 18.47 -8.06 12.80
C THR A 118 18.86 -6.67 12.32
N ALA A 119 17.91 -5.73 12.28
CA ALA A 119 18.19 -4.33 11.98
C ALA A 119 17.61 -3.42 13.07
N HIS A 120 18.42 -2.52 13.63
CA HIS A 120 17.90 -1.57 14.59
C HIS A 120 18.64 -0.24 14.62
N SER A 121 17.97 0.77 15.17
CA SER A 121 18.53 2.13 15.33
C SER A 121 18.86 2.80 14.00
N ASN A 122 18.14 2.46 12.92
CA ASN A 122 18.29 3.05 11.60
C ASN A 122 17.20 4.08 11.30
N PHE A 123 17.23 4.75 10.16
CA PHE A 123 16.01 5.38 9.63
C PHE A 123 15.02 4.29 9.19
N ASP A 124 15.41 3.44 8.24
CA ASP A 124 14.68 2.25 7.81
C ASP A 124 15.48 0.97 8.12
N GLY A 125 14.90 -0.01 8.79
CA GLY A 125 15.59 -1.27 9.13
C GLY A 125 15.87 -2.14 7.90
N PHE A 126 14.91 -2.22 6.99
CA PHE A 126 15.00 -2.97 5.75
C PHE A 126 14.34 -2.19 4.61
N MET A 127 15.05 -2.08 3.49
CA MET A 127 14.61 -1.42 2.27
C MET A 127 14.77 -2.38 1.09
N PHE A 128 13.66 -2.79 0.49
CA PHE A 128 13.63 -3.50 -0.78
C PHE A 128 12.89 -2.63 -1.79
N ASP A 129 13.46 -1.46 -2.09
CA ASP A 129 12.95 -0.54 -3.11
C ASP A 129 14.13 0.32 -3.59
N ARG A 130 13.87 1.39 -4.34
CA ARG A 130 14.85 2.44 -4.64
C ARG A 130 16.11 1.85 -5.30
N GLY A 131 15.96 1.12 -6.40
CA GLY A 131 17.09 0.55 -7.14
C GLY A 131 17.80 1.63 -7.97
N PRO A 132 19.11 1.51 -8.24
CA PRO A 132 19.80 2.45 -9.09
C PRO A 132 19.34 2.35 -10.55
N GLN A 133 19.24 3.50 -11.20
CA GLN A 133 19.11 3.63 -12.65
C GLN A 133 20.51 3.53 -13.31
N PRO A 134 20.59 3.39 -14.65
CA PRO A 134 21.87 3.34 -15.36
C PRO A 134 22.78 4.55 -15.09
N ASP A 135 22.20 5.74 -14.87
CA ASP A 135 22.93 6.96 -14.50
C ASP A 135 23.41 6.99 -13.03
N GLY A 136 23.22 5.89 -12.28
CA GLY A 136 23.58 5.75 -10.89
C GLY A 136 22.61 6.40 -9.91
N LYS A 137 21.55 7.07 -10.38
CA LYS A 137 20.58 7.74 -9.51
C LYS A 137 19.50 6.80 -8.98
N PHE A 138 18.95 7.19 -7.83
CA PHE A 138 17.92 6.47 -7.10
C PHE A 138 16.62 7.28 -7.16
N SER A 139 15.48 6.60 -7.10
CA SER A 139 14.18 7.26 -7.12
C SER A 139 13.23 6.58 -6.15
N VAL A 140 12.40 7.39 -5.50
CA VAL A 140 11.26 6.91 -4.69
C VAL A 140 10.14 6.33 -5.56
N GLY A 141 10.07 6.73 -6.83
CA GLY A 141 9.08 6.24 -7.80
C GLY A 141 9.67 5.19 -8.73
N GLY A 142 9.07 4.00 -8.75
CA GLY A 142 9.16 3.01 -9.82
C GLY A 142 10.55 2.50 -10.19
N SER A 143 11.46 2.42 -9.23
CA SER A 143 12.88 2.15 -9.45
C SER A 143 13.33 0.74 -9.01
N ASN A 144 12.44 -0.08 -8.43
CA ASN A 144 12.75 -1.45 -8.02
C ASN A 144 11.53 -2.38 -8.13
N TYR A 145 11.05 -2.54 -9.35
CA TYR A 145 9.94 -3.44 -9.67
C TYR A 145 10.41 -4.91 -9.69
N HIS A 146 10.47 -5.52 -8.50
CA HIS A 146 10.87 -6.92 -8.36
C HIS A 146 9.71 -7.90 -8.54
N LEU A 147 9.92 -8.85 -9.43
CA LEU A 147 9.10 -10.05 -9.57
C LEU A 147 10.02 -11.16 -10.06
N ALA A 148 10.30 -12.12 -9.20
CA ALA A 148 11.23 -13.19 -9.53
C ALA A 148 10.59 -14.25 -10.43
N PHE A 149 11.41 -14.83 -11.29
CA PHE A 149 11.01 -15.87 -12.24
C PHE A 149 11.96 -17.06 -12.18
N ALA A 150 11.45 -18.26 -12.47
CA ALA A 150 12.25 -19.49 -12.52
C ALA A 150 13.45 -19.37 -13.49
N ASN A 151 13.25 -18.66 -14.60
CA ASN A 151 14.33 -18.15 -15.43
C ASN A 151 14.28 -16.61 -15.44
N PRO A 152 15.20 -15.91 -14.74
CA PRO A 152 15.21 -14.45 -14.69
C PRO A 152 15.32 -13.76 -16.06
N ALA A 153 15.89 -14.45 -17.07
CA ALA A 153 16.01 -13.91 -18.43
C ALA A 153 14.70 -14.06 -19.25
N ASP A 154 13.73 -14.85 -18.78
CA ASP A 154 12.44 -15.08 -19.42
C ASP A 154 11.29 -14.63 -18.50
N PRO A 155 10.72 -13.43 -18.72
CA PRO A 155 9.63 -12.89 -17.90
C PRO A 155 8.27 -13.58 -18.13
N THR A 156 8.23 -14.58 -19.02
CA THR A 156 7.08 -15.47 -19.25
C THR A 156 7.21 -16.80 -18.53
N SER A 157 8.41 -17.12 -18.01
CA SER A 157 8.63 -18.30 -17.17
C SER A 157 7.85 -18.19 -15.85
N GLN A 158 7.75 -19.30 -15.13
CA GLN A 158 6.95 -19.39 -13.90
C GLN A 158 7.41 -18.34 -12.87
N PRO A 159 6.51 -17.47 -12.37
CA PRO A 159 6.80 -16.63 -11.21
C PRO A 159 7.20 -17.45 -9.98
N VAL A 160 8.24 -17.00 -9.29
CA VAL A 160 8.72 -17.59 -8.02
C VAL A 160 8.79 -16.50 -6.95
N GLY A 161 8.61 -16.87 -5.68
CA GLY A 161 8.64 -15.94 -4.57
C GLY A 161 10.03 -15.71 -3.98
N SER A 162 10.12 -14.68 -3.13
CA SER A 162 11.28 -14.40 -2.27
C SER A 162 10.86 -14.52 -0.80
N VAL A 163 11.69 -15.17 0.02
CA VAL A 163 11.40 -15.41 1.44
C VAL A 163 12.39 -14.67 2.33
N PHE A 164 11.86 -13.95 3.32
CA PHE A 164 12.62 -13.19 4.31
C PHE A 164 12.30 -13.72 5.71
N GLU A 165 13.05 -14.74 6.13
CA GLU A 165 12.72 -15.59 7.29
C GLU A 165 13.31 -15.03 8.59
N ASN A 166 12.53 -15.03 9.68
CA ASN A 166 13.00 -14.71 11.03
C ASN A 166 13.68 -13.34 11.14
N PHE A 167 13.21 -12.34 10.37
CA PHE A 167 13.77 -10.99 10.43
C PHE A 167 13.32 -10.27 11.71
N THR A 168 14.25 -9.59 12.39
CA THR A 168 13.95 -8.76 13.55
C THR A 168 14.29 -7.31 13.27
N SER A 169 13.34 -6.39 13.39
CA SER A 169 13.55 -4.96 13.10
C SER A 169 12.99 -4.05 14.17
N TYR A 170 13.83 -3.28 14.86
CA TYR A 170 13.34 -2.45 15.96
C TYR A 170 14.00 -1.09 16.11
N LYS A 171 13.30 -0.15 16.73
CA LYS A 171 13.80 1.21 17.01
C LYS A 171 14.37 1.92 15.78
N ASN A 172 13.75 1.71 14.61
CA ASN A 172 14.04 2.51 13.45
C ASN A 172 13.14 3.76 13.47
N GLN A 173 13.69 4.92 13.09
CA GLN A 173 13.00 6.22 13.16
C GLN A 173 11.90 6.38 12.08
N HIS A 174 11.76 5.39 11.21
CA HIS A 174 10.71 5.29 10.20
C HIS A 174 10.19 3.85 10.12
N GLY A 175 10.63 3.07 9.12
CA GLY A 175 10.09 1.75 8.82
C GLY A 175 10.91 0.61 9.44
N GLY A 176 10.22 -0.38 10.00
CA GLY A 176 10.82 -1.69 10.28
C GLY A 176 11.14 -2.44 8.99
N VAL A 177 10.19 -2.43 8.05
CA VAL A 177 10.28 -2.98 6.69
C VAL A 177 9.63 -2.00 5.72
N TRP A 178 10.37 -1.61 4.68
CA TRP A 178 9.85 -1.05 3.43
C TRP A 178 10.19 -2.00 2.29
N GLY A 179 9.20 -2.43 1.52
CA GLY A 179 9.42 -3.28 0.36
C GLY A 179 8.67 -2.84 -0.89
N ARG A 180 9.13 -3.33 -2.03
CA ARG A 180 8.44 -3.31 -3.31
C ARG A 180 8.70 -4.61 -4.04
N GLY A 181 7.65 -5.23 -4.56
CA GLY A 181 7.80 -6.47 -5.31
C GLY A 181 6.51 -7.26 -5.42
N GLU A 182 6.61 -8.53 -5.76
CA GLU A 182 5.49 -9.46 -5.73
C GLU A 182 5.95 -10.80 -5.13
N LEU A 183 5.02 -11.56 -4.54
CA LEU A 183 5.31 -12.86 -3.92
C LEU A 183 6.41 -12.78 -2.83
N HIS A 184 6.47 -11.67 -2.07
CA HIS A 184 7.37 -11.55 -0.92
C HIS A 184 6.72 -12.15 0.32
N LEU A 185 7.32 -13.20 0.86
CA LEU A 185 6.87 -13.89 2.06
C LEU A 185 7.77 -13.57 3.25
N PHE A 186 7.17 -13.13 4.36
CA PHE A 186 7.84 -12.82 5.62
C PHE A 186 7.33 -13.75 6.73
N PRO A 187 7.88 -14.96 6.86
CA PRO A 187 7.53 -15.84 7.96
C PRO A 187 8.30 -15.45 9.22
N ASN A 188 7.60 -15.43 10.36
CA ASN A 188 8.17 -15.16 11.67
C ASN A 188 8.89 -13.80 11.77
N LEU A 189 8.26 -12.75 11.22
CA LEU A 189 8.74 -11.38 11.31
C LEU A 189 8.52 -10.81 12.71
N HIS A 190 9.54 -10.22 13.31
CA HIS A 190 9.46 -9.51 14.59
C HIS A 190 9.78 -8.04 14.40
N VAL A 191 8.84 -7.15 14.71
CA VAL A 191 9.10 -5.70 14.65
C VAL A 191 8.66 -5.00 15.93
N ALA A 192 9.46 -4.03 16.39
CA ALA A 192 9.18 -3.32 17.64
C ALA A 192 9.62 -1.86 17.61
N ASP A 193 8.88 -0.95 18.26
CA ASP A 193 9.30 0.45 18.48
C ASP A 193 9.67 1.23 17.19
N ASN A 194 9.12 0.85 16.04
CA ASN A 194 9.25 1.59 14.77
C ASN A 194 8.05 2.54 14.61
N ALA A 195 8.17 3.62 13.83
CA ALA A 195 6.99 4.43 13.50
C ALA A 195 5.99 3.67 12.64
N VAL A 196 6.50 2.89 11.69
CA VAL A 196 5.73 1.95 10.89
C VAL A 196 6.43 0.59 10.92
N GLY A 197 5.75 -0.46 11.37
CA GLY A 197 6.35 -1.78 11.46
C GLY A 197 6.60 -2.41 10.09
N PHE A 198 5.63 -2.32 9.17
CA PHE A 198 5.71 -2.91 7.83
C PHE A 198 4.92 -2.09 6.81
N THR A 199 5.59 -1.76 5.70
CA THR A 199 5.01 -1.18 4.48
C THR A 199 5.57 -1.94 3.29
N HIS A 200 4.73 -2.28 2.32
CA HIS A 200 5.17 -2.95 1.10
C HIS A 200 4.35 -2.46 -0.09
N ALA A 201 4.96 -2.38 -1.26
CA ALA A 201 4.35 -1.85 -2.47
C ALA A 201 4.37 -2.83 -3.64
N ALA A 202 3.37 -2.74 -4.51
CA ALA A 202 3.29 -3.60 -5.68
C ALA A 202 4.37 -3.30 -6.73
N SER A 203 4.65 -4.32 -7.54
CA SER A 203 5.55 -4.22 -8.68
C SER A 203 4.90 -4.64 -9.99
N ALA A 204 3.99 -5.59 -9.95
CA ALA A 204 3.37 -6.16 -11.11
C ALA A 204 1.92 -6.53 -10.77
N VAL A 205 1.13 -5.47 -10.57
CA VAL A 205 -0.28 -5.55 -10.23
C VAL A 205 -0.98 -6.53 -11.16
N GLY A 206 -1.59 -7.54 -10.57
CA GLY A 206 -2.30 -8.54 -11.36
C GLY A 206 -1.53 -9.57 -12.09
N ARG A 207 -0.41 -9.99 -11.52
CA ARG A 207 0.33 -11.12 -12.08
C ARG A 207 0.51 -12.29 -11.12
N THR A 208 0.27 -12.10 -9.84
CA THR A 208 0.66 -13.03 -8.78
C THR A 208 -0.48 -13.22 -7.79
N ALA A 209 -0.34 -14.13 -6.81
CA ALA A 209 -1.38 -14.38 -5.81
C ALA A 209 -1.49 -13.27 -4.75
N TYR A 210 -0.38 -12.59 -4.49
CA TYR A 210 -0.24 -11.52 -3.51
C TYR A 210 1.05 -10.73 -3.80
N THR A 211 1.04 -9.46 -3.39
CA THR A 211 2.21 -8.57 -3.37
C THR A 211 3.12 -8.92 -2.20
N SER A 212 2.55 -8.92 -0.99
CA SER A 212 3.26 -9.34 0.21
C SER A 212 2.40 -10.21 1.12
N ARG A 213 3.05 -11.11 1.87
CA ARG A 213 2.40 -11.97 2.85
C ARG A 213 3.22 -12.10 4.10
N ILE A 214 2.59 -11.91 5.26
CA ILE A 214 3.18 -12.16 6.57
C ILE A 214 2.52 -13.40 7.19
N VAL A 215 3.34 -14.27 7.77
CA VAL A 215 2.87 -15.46 8.49
C VAL A 215 3.55 -15.55 9.83
N ASN A 216 2.78 -15.70 10.91
CA ASN A 216 3.26 -15.86 12.28
C ASN A 216 4.12 -14.68 12.77
N GLY A 217 3.74 -13.45 12.46
CA GLY A 217 4.49 -12.26 12.87
C GLY A 217 4.19 -11.78 14.29
N ILE A 218 5.08 -10.97 14.87
CA ILE A 218 4.86 -10.21 16.09
C ILE A 218 5.23 -8.74 15.86
N PHE A 219 4.28 -7.86 16.15
CA PHE A 219 4.42 -6.41 16.03
C PHE A 219 4.23 -5.80 17.41
N VAL A 220 5.19 -5.00 17.87
CA VAL A 220 5.14 -4.32 19.16
C VAL A 220 5.20 -2.82 18.92
N GLY A 221 4.16 -2.08 19.31
CA GLY A 221 4.13 -0.63 19.18
C GLY A 221 5.16 0.00 20.10
N GLU A 222 4.96 -0.18 21.40
CA GLU A 222 5.86 0.31 22.42
C GLU A 222 6.27 -0.81 23.38
N SER A 223 7.55 -1.19 23.33
CA SER A 223 8.17 -2.13 24.26
C SER A 223 8.64 -1.44 25.54
N GLU A 224 9.09 -2.21 26.53
CA GLU A 224 9.76 -1.70 27.75
C GLU A 224 11.15 -1.09 27.47
N ASN A 225 11.70 -1.31 26.28
CA ASN A 225 12.96 -0.70 25.88
C ASN A 225 12.75 0.79 25.58
N ILE A 226 12.99 1.64 26.57
CA ILE A 226 12.86 3.11 26.44
C ILE A 226 13.94 3.74 25.55
N GLY A 227 15.00 3.01 25.18
CA GLY A 227 16.12 3.55 24.42
C GLY A 227 16.89 4.64 25.17
N THR A 228 17.55 5.53 24.45
CA THR A 228 18.34 6.64 25.01
C THR A 228 17.76 7.98 24.56
N PRO A 229 16.87 8.61 25.36
CA PRO A 229 16.30 9.92 25.03
C PRO A 229 17.37 11.01 24.92
N THR A 230 17.51 11.63 23.76
CA THR A 230 18.50 12.70 23.53
C THR A 230 17.87 14.04 23.18
N THR A 231 16.78 14.03 22.43
CA THR A 231 16.08 15.25 22.01
C THR A 231 15.15 15.79 23.10
N PRO A 232 14.75 17.09 23.07
CA PRO A 232 13.76 17.62 24.00
C PRO A 232 12.42 16.86 23.97
N ALA A 233 11.96 16.44 22.79
CA ALA A 233 10.73 15.67 22.65
C ALA A 233 10.85 14.29 23.32
N GLU A 234 11.95 13.57 23.08
CA GLU A 234 12.22 12.28 23.71
C GLU A 234 12.31 12.39 25.24
N LYS A 235 13.00 13.42 25.74
CA LYS A 235 13.12 13.67 27.18
C LYS A 235 11.78 14.00 27.82
N ALA A 236 10.93 14.78 27.14
CA ALA A 236 9.58 15.09 27.60
C ALA A 236 8.67 13.86 27.61
N TYR A 237 8.85 12.95 26.64
CA TYR A 237 8.09 11.72 26.53
C TYR A 237 8.61 10.59 27.45
N GLY A 238 9.89 10.62 27.80
CA GLY A 238 10.55 9.62 28.65
C GLY A 238 11.16 8.44 27.89
N ARG A 239 11.16 8.45 26.55
CA ARG A 239 11.75 7.39 25.71
C ARG A 239 12.18 7.92 24.33
N SER A 240 13.01 7.14 23.63
CA SER A 240 13.40 7.39 22.23
C SER A 240 12.16 7.49 21.33
N MET A 241 12.15 8.41 20.37
CA MET A 241 11.01 8.57 19.48
C MET A 241 11.11 7.65 18.26
N PRO A 242 10.01 6.98 17.89
CA PRO A 242 9.95 6.18 16.66
C PRO A 242 9.89 7.03 15.39
N ASN A 243 9.73 8.36 15.50
CA ASN A 243 9.79 9.34 14.41
C ASN A 243 10.23 10.71 14.96
N ASP A 244 10.80 11.58 14.13
CA ASP A 244 11.15 12.95 14.54
C ASP A 244 9.91 13.83 14.77
N LEU A 245 8.77 13.51 14.14
CA LEU A 245 7.47 14.04 14.51
C LEU A 245 6.93 13.32 15.75
N ALA A 246 7.02 13.97 16.91
CA ALA A 246 6.58 13.41 18.19
C ALA A 246 5.12 12.92 18.17
N ASP A 247 4.24 13.58 17.42
CA ASP A 247 2.82 13.24 17.32
C ASP A 247 2.45 12.36 16.12
N PHE A 248 3.44 11.83 15.39
CA PHE A 248 3.18 10.91 14.28
C PHE A 248 2.50 9.63 14.79
N PRO A 249 1.33 9.25 14.23
CA PRO A 249 0.64 8.05 14.69
C PRO A 249 1.39 6.79 14.29
N ILE A 250 1.78 6.00 15.28
CA ILE A 250 2.51 4.75 15.03
C ILE A 250 1.56 3.64 14.61
N ARG A 251 2.05 2.73 13.78
CA ARG A 251 1.28 1.56 13.35
C ARG A 251 2.14 0.32 13.13
N GLY A 252 1.56 -0.84 13.42
CA GLY A 252 2.23 -2.12 13.25
C GLY A 252 2.31 -2.50 11.78
N TYR A 253 1.17 -2.80 11.18
CA TYR A 253 1.05 -3.13 9.78
C TYR A 253 0.38 -1.99 9.02
N GLU A 254 0.98 -1.59 7.90
CA GLU A 254 0.46 -0.59 7.01
C GLU A 254 0.14 -1.21 5.64
N TYR A 255 -1.13 -1.23 5.27
CA TYR A 255 -1.54 -1.59 3.93
C TYR A 255 -1.21 -0.47 2.93
N TYR A 256 -0.54 -0.83 1.85
CA TYR A 256 -0.13 0.11 0.81
C TYR A 256 0.01 -0.59 -0.54
N ASP A 257 -0.55 -0.04 -1.61
CA ASP A 257 -0.31 -0.49 -3.00
C ASP A 257 -0.60 -2.00 -3.26
N MET A 258 -1.85 -2.30 -3.63
CA MET A 258 -2.40 -3.61 -4.05
C MET A 258 -2.53 -4.71 -2.97
N ARG A 259 -2.22 -5.99 -3.25
CA ARG A 259 -2.76 -7.16 -2.51
C ARG A 259 -1.83 -7.68 -1.41
N HIS A 260 -2.28 -7.66 -0.17
CA HIS A 260 -1.53 -8.08 1.01
C HIS A 260 -2.32 -9.09 1.84
N ASP A 261 -1.62 -10.07 2.41
CA ASP A 261 -2.21 -11.03 3.35
C ASP A 261 -1.43 -11.05 4.68
N VAL A 262 -2.13 -10.85 5.81
CA VAL A 262 -1.57 -10.93 7.17
C VAL A 262 -2.15 -12.14 7.89
N VAL A 263 -1.31 -13.10 8.28
CA VAL A 263 -1.76 -14.39 8.81
C VAL A 263 -1.12 -14.73 10.15
N ASN A 264 -1.94 -15.07 11.15
CA ASN A 264 -1.50 -15.54 12.48
C ASN A 264 -0.57 -14.55 13.21
N THR A 265 -0.86 -13.25 13.11
CA THR A 265 0.02 -12.19 13.60
C THR A 265 -0.45 -11.64 14.96
N THR A 266 0.48 -11.43 15.88
CA THR A 266 0.18 -10.81 17.19
C THR A 266 0.64 -9.35 17.21
N PHE A 267 -0.25 -8.45 17.63
CA PHE A 267 0.02 -7.03 17.82
C PHE A 267 -0.03 -6.66 19.30
N VAL A 268 1.04 -6.04 19.80
CA VAL A 268 1.25 -5.77 21.23
C VAL A 268 1.49 -4.28 21.44
N ASN A 269 0.83 -3.68 22.43
CA ASN A 269 1.07 -2.31 22.90
C ASN A 269 0.91 -1.19 21.84
N PHE A 270 -0.07 -1.28 20.95
CA PHE A 270 -0.49 -0.15 20.11
C PHE A 270 -1.62 0.64 20.78
N GLN A 271 -1.29 1.44 21.79
CA GLN A 271 -2.26 2.28 22.51
C GLN A 271 -2.05 3.78 22.22
N PRO A 272 -3.11 4.50 21.84
CA PRO A 272 -3.09 5.96 21.80
C PRO A 272 -2.75 6.53 23.20
N ASN A 273 -2.06 7.66 23.24
CA ASN A 273 -1.75 8.39 24.46
C ASN A 273 -1.78 9.91 24.23
N ALA A 274 -1.38 10.68 25.25
CA ALA A 274 -1.42 12.14 25.18
C ALA A 274 -0.44 12.75 24.14
N THR A 275 0.58 12.00 23.71
CA THR A 275 1.58 12.46 22.74
C THR A 275 1.19 12.12 21.32
N ARG A 276 0.66 10.92 21.07
CA ARG A 276 0.32 10.44 19.73
C ARG A 276 -0.78 9.39 19.73
N ASN A 277 -1.38 9.20 18.57
CA ASN A 277 -2.28 8.09 18.31
C ASN A 277 -1.48 6.81 17.95
N ALA A 278 -2.07 5.63 18.13
CA ALA A 278 -1.43 4.36 17.78
C ALA A 278 -2.48 3.30 17.43
N SER A 279 -2.17 2.45 16.45
CA SER A 279 -3.03 1.32 16.07
C SER A 279 -2.21 0.15 15.55
N ALA A 280 -2.71 -1.06 15.69
CA ALA A 280 -2.03 -2.23 15.17
C ALA A 280 -1.99 -2.22 13.63
N ILE A 281 -3.09 -1.82 12.98
CA ILE A 281 -3.25 -1.88 11.53
C ILE A 281 -3.82 -0.56 11.00
N SER A 282 -3.26 -0.06 9.90
CA SER A 282 -3.80 1.09 9.15
C SER A 282 -3.34 1.03 7.69
N TYR A 283 -3.49 2.15 6.98
CA TYR A 283 -3.05 2.35 5.60
C TYR A 283 -1.87 3.32 5.54
N LEU A 284 -1.14 3.33 4.42
CA LEU A 284 -0.24 4.44 4.13
C LEU A 284 -1.05 5.74 4.17
N MET A 285 -0.66 6.61 5.10
CA MET A 285 -1.46 7.78 5.44
C MET A 285 -1.72 8.61 4.20
N TYR A 286 -3.00 8.68 3.84
CA TYR A 286 -3.56 9.47 2.74
C TYR A 286 -3.06 9.09 1.35
N THR A 287 -2.63 7.84 1.19
CA THR A 287 -2.16 7.31 -0.08
C THR A 287 -3.21 7.40 -1.20
N SER A 288 -2.76 7.85 -2.35
CA SER A 288 -3.50 7.92 -3.61
C SER A 288 -3.36 6.65 -4.44
N PHE A 289 -2.34 5.84 -4.15
CA PHE A 289 -1.98 4.65 -4.92
C PHE A 289 -2.97 3.51 -4.71
N GLY A 290 -3.30 2.80 -5.79
CA GLY A 290 -4.39 1.82 -5.83
C GLY A 290 -4.30 0.76 -4.74
N MET A 291 -5.45 0.32 -4.28
CA MET A 291 -5.54 -0.66 -3.21
C MET A 291 -6.60 -1.71 -3.54
N SER A 292 -6.31 -2.99 -3.28
CA SER A 292 -7.30 -4.05 -3.37
C SER A 292 -8.26 -4.01 -2.18
N SER A 293 -9.55 -4.22 -2.42
CA SER A 293 -10.53 -4.48 -1.35
C SER A 293 -10.25 -5.82 -0.66
N GLU A 294 -9.54 -6.72 -1.35
CA GLU A 294 -9.17 -8.05 -0.86
C GLU A 294 -7.89 -8.09 -0.02
N ASN A 295 -7.41 -6.94 0.44
CA ASN A 295 -6.39 -6.94 1.49
C ASN A 295 -6.91 -7.63 2.74
N ALA A 296 -6.26 -8.72 3.11
CA ALA A 296 -6.87 -9.66 4.01
C ALA A 296 -6.04 -9.93 5.26
N ILE A 297 -6.77 -10.25 6.32
CA ILE A 297 -6.20 -10.65 7.59
C ILE A 297 -6.96 -11.83 8.19
N GLU A 298 -6.21 -12.74 8.83
CA GLU A 298 -6.75 -13.86 9.60
C GLU A 298 -5.81 -14.24 10.76
N GLY A 299 -6.35 -14.84 11.81
CA GLY A 299 -5.60 -15.31 12.98
C GLY A 299 -4.93 -14.19 13.79
N ALA A 300 -5.41 -12.95 13.68
CA ALA A 300 -4.84 -11.82 14.39
C ALA A 300 -5.08 -11.91 15.91
N LYS A 301 -4.11 -11.45 16.70
CA LYS A 301 -4.23 -11.34 18.16
C LYS A 301 -3.82 -9.94 18.61
N PHE A 302 -4.56 -9.36 19.53
CA PHE A 302 -4.31 -8.02 20.05
C PHE A 302 -4.09 -8.07 21.55
N VAL A 303 -2.90 -7.67 22.01
CA VAL A 303 -2.54 -7.54 23.43
C VAL A 303 -2.31 -6.05 23.69
N ASN A 304 -3.18 -5.42 24.48
CA ASN A 304 -3.12 -3.97 24.73
C ASN A 304 -2.97 -3.17 23.43
N SER A 305 -3.78 -3.47 22.41
CA SER A 305 -3.68 -2.82 21.09
C SER A 305 -5.03 -2.38 20.58
N LYS A 306 -5.11 -1.14 20.09
CA LYS A 306 -6.20 -0.67 19.24
C LYS A 306 -6.07 -1.37 17.88
N PRO A 307 -7.03 -2.21 17.44
CA PRO A 307 -6.82 -3.06 16.26
C PRO A 307 -6.62 -2.30 14.95
N VAL A 308 -7.51 -1.35 14.66
CA VAL A 308 -7.52 -0.59 13.41
C VAL A 308 -7.71 0.89 13.72
N ASP A 309 -7.13 1.76 12.89
CA ASP A 309 -7.50 3.17 12.86
C ASP A 309 -7.36 3.80 11.48
N PHE A 310 -8.34 4.61 11.09
CA PHE A 310 -8.27 5.51 9.93
C PHE A 310 -8.35 6.97 10.40
N PRO A 311 -7.29 7.52 11.03
CA PRO A 311 -7.31 8.84 11.64
C PRO A 311 -7.72 9.96 10.68
N GLN A 312 -8.24 11.04 11.26
CA GLN A 312 -8.50 12.27 10.52
C GLN A 312 -7.24 12.79 9.84
N VAL A 313 -7.46 13.45 8.70
CA VAL A 313 -6.37 13.93 7.86
C VAL A 313 -5.58 15.04 8.53
N VAL A 314 -4.31 14.76 8.81
CA VAL A 314 -3.31 15.73 9.24
C VAL A 314 -2.16 15.72 8.24
N ARG A 315 -2.09 16.78 7.43
CA ARG A 315 -1.20 16.88 6.26
C ARG A 315 0.27 16.59 6.57
N LYS A 316 0.78 17.01 7.74
CA LYS A 316 2.19 16.76 8.10
C LYS A 316 2.54 15.28 8.26
N TRP A 317 1.56 14.40 8.46
CA TRP A 317 1.78 12.95 8.55
C TRP A 317 1.77 12.25 7.20
N SER A 318 1.45 12.97 6.12
CA SER A 318 1.33 12.40 4.77
C SER A 318 2.69 12.01 4.20
N SER A 319 2.84 10.78 3.71
CA SER A 319 3.94 10.43 2.79
C SER A 319 3.54 10.63 1.33
N ASP A 320 2.24 10.56 1.07
CA ASP A 320 1.59 10.97 -0.17
C ASP A 320 0.41 11.87 0.21
N PHE A 321 0.29 13.01 -0.47
CA PHE A 321 -0.83 13.94 -0.31
C PHE A 321 -1.39 14.39 -1.65
N GLY A 322 -1.54 13.43 -2.57
CA GLY A 322 -2.36 13.58 -3.76
C GLY A 322 -3.84 13.69 -3.42
N ARG A 323 -4.68 12.87 -4.07
CA ARG A 323 -6.12 12.84 -3.81
C ARG A 323 -6.54 11.85 -2.73
N GLY A 324 -5.61 11.01 -2.28
CA GLY A 324 -5.85 10.03 -1.23
C GLY A 324 -6.87 8.96 -1.59
N ASN A 325 -7.06 8.64 -2.88
CA ASN A 325 -8.11 7.76 -3.38
C ASN A 325 -8.20 6.42 -2.64
N ALA A 326 -7.06 5.76 -2.38
CA ALA A 326 -7.05 4.50 -1.66
C ALA A 326 -7.30 4.65 -0.17
N TRP A 327 -6.75 5.68 0.48
CA TRP A 327 -7.10 6.02 1.86
C TRP A 327 -8.61 6.24 2.03
N ARG A 328 -9.17 6.97 1.08
CA ARG A 328 -10.57 7.37 0.99
C ARG A 328 -11.53 6.22 0.71
N GLY A 329 -11.01 5.09 0.26
CA GLY A 329 -11.72 3.83 0.08
C GLY A 329 -11.15 2.69 0.94
N ALA A 330 -10.47 2.99 2.06
CA ALA A 330 -9.79 1.96 2.83
C ALA A 330 -10.74 0.85 3.30
N ALA A 331 -10.30 -0.40 3.10
CA ALA A 331 -11.06 -1.61 3.37
C ALA A 331 -10.12 -2.78 3.67
N ILE A 332 -10.43 -3.55 4.71
CA ILE A 332 -9.65 -4.73 5.12
C ILE A 332 -10.61 -5.90 5.24
N HIS A 333 -10.37 -6.98 4.49
CA HIS A 333 -11.11 -8.22 4.57
C HIS A 333 -10.64 -9.04 5.79
N ASP A 334 -11.43 -9.01 6.86
CA ASP A 334 -11.26 -9.87 8.03
C ASP A 334 -11.91 -11.23 7.77
N LYS A 335 -11.09 -12.20 7.35
CA LYS A 335 -11.55 -13.51 6.85
C LYS A 335 -12.18 -14.35 7.95
N ASP A 336 -11.60 -14.34 9.15
CA ASP A 336 -12.00 -15.21 10.26
C ASP A 336 -12.65 -14.46 11.43
N GLY A 337 -12.72 -13.13 11.37
CA GLY A 337 -13.30 -12.31 12.41
C GLY A 337 -12.33 -11.99 13.55
N SER A 338 -11.04 -12.31 13.39
CA SER A 338 -10.01 -12.10 14.42
C SER A 338 -9.76 -10.61 14.74
N VAL A 339 -10.22 -9.69 13.89
CA VAL A 339 -10.06 -8.24 14.10
C VAL A 339 -11.38 -7.57 14.48
N GLY A 340 -12.40 -7.68 13.63
CA GLY A 340 -13.71 -7.05 13.78
C GLY A 340 -14.67 -7.83 14.68
N GLY A 341 -14.36 -9.09 15.02
CA GLY A 341 -15.23 -9.99 15.78
C GLY A 341 -16.30 -10.67 14.93
N VAL A 342 -16.26 -10.49 13.60
CA VAL A 342 -17.26 -10.99 12.65
C VAL A 342 -16.54 -11.70 11.50
N PRO A 343 -16.69 -13.03 11.35
CA PRO A 343 -16.06 -13.76 10.25
C PRO A 343 -16.56 -13.30 8.89
N ASN A 344 -15.66 -13.36 7.89
CA ASN A 344 -15.91 -12.98 6.49
C ASN A 344 -16.60 -11.61 6.39
N SER A 345 -15.96 -10.61 6.98
CA SER A 345 -16.43 -9.23 7.02
C SER A 345 -15.35 -8.25 6.57
N TYR A 346 -15.76 -7.03 6.26
CA TYR A 346 -14.84 -5.96 5.88
C TYR A 346 -14.82 -4.88 6.96
N ILE A 347 -13.62 -4.44 7.33
CA ILE A 347 -13.37 -3.26 8.13
C ILE A 347 -13.11 -2.11 7.17
N VAL A 348 -14.05 -1.17 7.08
CA VAL A 348 -14.02 -0.08 6.11
C VAL A 348 -13.98 1.27 6.79
N ILE A 349 -13.42 2.28 6.11
CA ILE A 349 -13.43 3.66 6.58
C ILE A 349 -14.86 4.19 6.76
N ASP A 350 -15.12 4.91 7.86
CA ASP A 350 -16.44 5.52 8.13
C ASP A 350 -16.61 6.84 7.35
N ASN A 351 -16.96 6.74 6.07
CA ASN A 351 -17.19 7.90 5.19
C ASN A 351 -18.64 8.02 4.68
N GLY A 352 -19.52 7.08 5.04
CA GLY A 352 -20.92 7.01 4.62
C GLY A 352 -21.16 6.44 3.22
N ILE A 353 -20.10 6.07 2.50
CA ILE A 353 -20.15 5.39 1.19
C ILE A 353 -19.69 3.95 1.32
N ALA A 354 -18.51 3.73 1.91
CA ALA A 354 -17.96 2.41 2.16
C ALA A 354 -18.76 1.68 3.25
N ASN A 355 -19.04 2.33 4.38
CA ASN A 355 -19.95 1.80 5.39
C ASN A 355 -21.42 2.06 5.04
N ASP A 356 -22.26 1.14 5.52
CA ASP A 356 -23.70 1.30 5.61
C ASP A 356 -24.11 1.40 7.08
N ASP A 357 -24.64 2.56 7.50
CA ASP A 357 -25.04 2.80 8.89
C ASP A 357 -26.10 1.81 9.41
N GLN A 358 -26.83 1.12 8.51
CA GLN A 358 -27.83 0.11 8.90
C GLN A 358 -27.29 -1.33 8.86
N ALA A 359 -26.30 -1.61 8.02
CA ALA A 359 -25.78 -2.96 7.81
C ALA A 359 -24.40 -3.22 8.44
N CYS A 360 -23.77 -2.18 8.99
CA CYS A 360 -22.46 -2.24 9.61
C CYS A 360 -22.49 -1.94 11.11
N GLN A 361 -21.57 -2.54 11.85
CA GLN A 361 -21.27 -2.13 13.22
C GLN A 361 -20.24 -0.98 13.18
N LEU A 362 -20.68 0.24 13.50
CA LEU A 362 -19.76 1.37 13.64
C LEU A 362 -18.75 1.13 14.76
N LYS A 363 -17.50 1.52 14.51
CA LYS A 363 -16.38 1.54 15.45
C LYS A 363 -15.81 2.97 15.46
N PRO A 364 -16.46 3.93 16.12
CA PRO A 364 -16.04 5.34 16.10
C PRO A 364 -14.59 5.54 16.55
N ASP A 365 -14.16 4.78 17.56
CA ASP A 365 -12.79 4.82 18.05
C ASP A 365 -11.77 4.45 16.97
N TRP A 366 -12.14 3.65 15.96
CA TRP A 366 -11.29 3.23 14.84
C TRP A 366 -11.46 4.11 13.60
N HIS A 367 -12.40 5.07 13.63
CA HIS A 367 -12.87 5.80 12.45
C HIS A 367 -13.29 4.86 11.32
N ALA A 368 -13.90 3.73 11.69
CA ALA A 368 -14.20 2.61 10.81
C ALA A 368 -15.56 1.99 11.11
N ALA A 369 -15.97 1.04 10.29
CA ALA A 369 -17.12 0.17 10.52
C ALA A 369 -16.79 -1.28 10.13
N VAL A 370 -17.37 -2.24 10.83
CA VAL A 370 -17.30 -3.67 10.51
C VAL A 370 -18.57 -4.07 9.78
N CYS A 371 -18.44 -4.58 8.56
CA CYS A 371 -19.55 -4.77 7.63
C CYS A 371 -19.55 -6.18 7.04
N LYS A 372 -20.69 -6.88 7.10
CA LYS A 372 -20.87 -8.14 6.36
C LYS A 372 -21.30 -7.88 4.92
N GLY A 373 -20.98 -8.82 4.04
CA GLY A 373 -21.35 -8.79 2.63
C GLY A 373 -20.14 -8.57 1.74
N ASP A 374 -20.40 -8.56 0.44
CA ASP A 374 -19.37 -8.40 -0.57
C ASP A 374 -19.02 -6.92 -0.79
N TYR A 375 -17.75 -6.65 -1.07
CA TYR A 375 -17.14 -5.33 -1.13
C TYR A 375 -16.11 -5.26 -2.25
N GLY A 376 -16.21 -4.24 -3.07
CA GLY A 376 -15.23 -3.97 -4.13
C GLY A 376 -15.18 -2.50 -4.49
N HIS A 377 -14.48 -2.16 -5.57
CA HIS A 377 -14.37 -0.77 -5.98
C HIS A 377 -15.47 -0.35 -6.92
N PHE A 378 -15.92 0.86 -6.66
CA PHE A 378 -16.70 1.65 -7.57
C PHE A 378 -15.81 2.68 -8.25
N ASN A 379 -15.90 2.69 -9.59
CA ASN A 379 -15.17 3.60 -10.45
C ASN A 379 -16.12 4.43 -11.33
N ILE A 380 -15.91 5.73 -11.39
CA ILE A 380 -16.44 6.62 -12.41
C ILE A 380 -15.26 7.06 -13.27
N ALA A 381 -15.31 6.81 -14.58
CA ALA A 381 -14.27 7.25 -15.50
C ALA A 381 -14.22 8.78 -15.58
N GLY A 382 -13.01 9.30 -15.71
CA GLY A 382 -12.77 10.73 -15.84
C GLY A 382 -11.36 11.08 -15.43
N ASN A 383 -10.87 12.23 -15.89
CA ASN A 383 -9.65 12.78 -15.34
C ASN A 383 -10.00 13.51 -14.04
N PHE A 384 -9.67 12.89 -12.91
CA PHE A 384 -9.74 13.54 -11.61
C PHE A 384 -8.44 14.29 -11.32
N GLY A 385 -7.34 14.04 -12.03
CA GLY A 385 -6.02 14.63 -11.79
C GLY A 385 -5.32 14.05 -10.55
N PHE A 386 -4.01 14.24 -10.47
CA PHE A 386 -3.22 13.97 -9.27
C PHE A 386 -2.96 15.29 -8.52
N GLY A 387 -2.88 15.25 -7.18
CA GLY A 387 -2.67 16.45 -6.35
C GLY A 387 -3.94 17.06 -5.75
N GLY A 388 -3.80 18.26 -5.18
CA GLY A 388 -4.84 18.92 -4.37
C GLY A 388 -5.68 19.98 -5.10
N GLU A 389 -5.58 20.09 -6.43
CA GLU A 389 -6.35 21.08 -7.20
C GLU A 389 -7.84 20.72 -7.26
N ALA A 390 -8.69 21.74 -7.39
CA ALA A 390 -10.14 21.55 -7.50
C ALA A 390 -10.50 20.71 -8.73
N ILE A 391 -11.42 19.77 -8.57
CA ILE A 391 -11.91 18.93 -9.66
C ILE A 391 -12.95 19.73 -10.46
N ALA A 392 -12.74 19.88 -11.76
CA ALA A 392 -13.75 20.42 -12.67
C ALA A 392 -14.96 19.48 -12.75
N ASP A 393 -16.15 20.05 -12.53
CA ASP A 393 -17.42 19.32 -12.38
C ASP A 393 -17.31 18.18 -11.35
N PRO A 394 -17.21 18.51 -10.05
CA PRO A 394 -17.03 17.52 -9.00
C PRO A 394 -18.16 16.50 -9.01
N VAL A 395 -17.84 15.28 -8.58
CA VAL A 395 -18.81 14.20 -8.40
C VAL A 395 -19.05 14.05 -6.91
N MET A 396 -20.29 14.28 -6.48
CA MET A 396 -20.72 14.04 -5.11
C MET A 396 -21.52 12.75 -5.06
N LEU A 397 -21.10 11.82 -4.22
CA LEU A 397 -21.86 10.63 -3.85
C LEU A 397 -22.70 10.95 -2.63
N ALA A 398 -23.96 10.50 -2.64
CA ALA A 398 -24.85 10.63 -1.50
C ALA A 398 -25.56 9.31 -1.20
N ARG A 399 -25.53 8.90 0.07
CA ARG A 399 -26.16 7.68 0.58
C ARG A 399 -26.52 7.91 2.05
N ASN A 400 -27.71 7.47 2.48
CA ASN A 400 -28.16 7.53 3.87
C ASN A 400 -27.98 8.91 4.55
N GLY A 401 -28.17 10.00 3.81
CA GLY A 401 -28.01 11.38 4.31
C GLY A 401 -26.56 11.86 4.43
N ARG A 402 -25.57 11.01 4.11
CA ARG A 402 -24.15 11.37 4.07
C ARG A 402 -23.75 11.74 2.65
N ARG A 403 -22.89 12.75 2.51
CA ARG A 403 -22.34 13.20 1.21
C ARG A 403 -20.83 13.07 1.22
N TYR A 404 -20.30 12.66 0.07
CA TYR A 404 -18.89 12.36 -0.09
C TYR A 404 -18.40 12.77 -1.46
N GLU A 405 -17.35 13.58 -1.53
CA GLU A 405 -16.76 13.97 -2.81
C GLU A 405 -15.95 12.79 -3.39
N TYR A 406 -16.25 12.35 -4.60
CA TYR A 406 -15.52 11.28 -5.25
C TYR A 406 -14.29 11.81 -5.98
N THR A 407 -13.13 11.18 -5.77
CA THR A 407 -11.83 11.65 -6.32
C THR A 407 -11.14 10.67 -7.26
N GLY A 408 -11.82 9.61 -7.69
CA GLY A 408 -11.31 8.72 -8.74
C GLY A 408 -11.46 7.23 -8.46
N GLN A 409 -11.63 6.82 -7.19
CA GLN A 409 -11.96 5.45 -6.78
C GLN A 409 -12.55 5.47 -5.36
N THR A 410 -13.44 4.55 -5.02
CA THR A 410 -13.85 4.27 -3.64
C THR A 410 -14.31 2.83 -3.49
N THR A 411 -14.21 2.29 -2.28
CA THR A 411 -14.82 0.99 -1.93
C THR A 411 -16.30 1.16 -1.63
N ILE A 412 -17.11 0.17 -2.01
CA ILE A 412 -18.55 0.16 -1.77
C ILE A 412 -19.03 -1.28 -1.52
N ARG A 413 -20.09 -1.40 -0.72
CA ARG A 413 -20.78 -2.66 -0.44
C ARG A 413 -21.74 -3.04 -1.57
N SER A 414 -21.80 -4.32 -1.90
CA SER A 414 -22.88 -4.90 -2.71
C SER A 414 -24.26 -4.67 -2.07
N GLY A 415 -25.26 -4.40 -2.89
CA GLY A 415 -26.61 -4.03 -2.49
C GLY A 415 -26.84 -2.55 -2.17
N ALA A 416 -25.84 -1.69 -2.38
CA ALA A 416 -25.98 -0.25 -2.13
C ALA A 416 -26.83 0.46 -3.20
N GLU A 417 -27.59 1.48 -2.78
CA GLU A 417 -28.16 2.50 -3.66
C GLU A 417 -27.45 3.84 -3.39
N VAL A 418 -26.89 4.45 -4.42
CA VAL A 418 -26.09 5.68 -4.31
C VAL A 418 -26.60 6.74 -5.29
N ARG A 419 -26.80 7.95 -4.81
CA ARG A 419 -27.07 9.09 -5.68
C ARG A 419 -25.77 9.75 -6.12
N VAL A 420 -25.65 10.06 -7.40
CA VAL A 420 -24.47 10.71 -7.99
C VAL A 420 -24.87 12.09 -8.50
N GLU A 421 -24.24 13.14 -7.96
CA GLU A 421 -24.51 14.53 -8.34
C GLU A 421 -23.26 15.14 -8.97
N THR A 422 -23.38 15.68 -10.18
CA THR A 422 -22.24 16.26 -10.90
C THR A 422 -22.67 17.16 -12.05
N GLY A 423 -21.82 18.11 -12.44
CA GLY A 423 -21.99 18.92 -13.65
C GLY A 423 -21.65 18.18 -14.95
N LYS A 424 -21.03 17.00 -14.86
CA LYS A 424 -20.62 16.22 -16.04
C LYS A 424 -21.81 15.83 -16.92
N LYS A 425 -21.59 15.80 -18.23
CA LYS A 425 -22.57 15.40 -19.25
C LYS A 425 -22.63 13.89 -19.44
N ASP A 426 -21.50 13.23 -19.28
CA ASP A 426 -21.32 11.80 -19.50
C ASP A 426 -20.63 11.17 -18.28
N LEU A 427 -21.04 9.96 -17.92
CA LEU A 427 -20.46 9.15 -16.86
C LEU A 427 -20.24 7.74 -17.37
N ALA A 428 -19.04 7.19 -17.24
CA ALA A 428 -18.83 5.75 -17.36
C ALA A 428 -18.62 5.17 -15.97
N LEU A 429 -19.54 4.32 -15.54
CA LEU A 429 -19.57 3.71 -14.22
C LEU A 429 -19.06 2.27 -14.33
N SER A 430 -18.30 1.80 -13.34
CA SER A 430 -17.89 0.40 -13.26
C SER A 430 -17.73 -0.10 -11.82
N LEU A 431 -17.91 -1.41 -11.64
CA LEU A 431 -17.63 -2.14 -10.41
C LEU A 431 -16.58 -3.22 -10.69
N ASN A 432 -15.64 -3.44 -9.78
CA ASN A 432 -14.71 -4.56 -9.81
C ASN A 432 -14.39 -5.03 -8.38
N GLU A 433 -13.62 -6.12 -8.25
CA GLU A 433 -13.29 -6.73 -6.94
C GLU A 433 -14.53 -7.18 -6.16
N MET A 434 -15.49 -7.78 -6.85
CA MET A 434 -16.74 -8.25 -6.27
C MET A 434 -17.10 -9.63 -6.84
N ASP A 435 -17.88 -10.38 -6.10
CA ASP A 435 -18.42 -11.67 -6.49
C ASP A 435 -19.42 -11.55 -7.64
N ASP A 436 -19.58 -12.63 -8.42
CA ASP A 436 -20.61 -12.71 -9.45
C ASP A 436 -22.01 -12.50 -8.88
N GLY A 437 -22.80 -11.64 -9.55
CA GLY A 437 -24.15 -11.29 -9.10
C GLY A 437 -24.20 -10.19 -8.04
N SER A 438 -23.07 -9.74 -7.50
CA SER A 438 -23.03 -8.51 -6.70
C SER A 438 -23.45 -7.30 -7.52
N TRP A 439 -24.04 -6.32 -6.84
CA TRP A 439 -24.67 -5.21 -7.56
C TRP A 439 -24.68 -3.91 -6.77
N VAL A 440 -24.75 -2.80 -7.49
CA VAL A 440 -24.98 -1.44 -6.95
C VAL A 440 -25.97 -0.71 -7.86
N ILE A 441 -26.89 0.05 -7.27
CA ILE A 441 -27.82 0.93 -8.00
C ILE A 441 -27.37 2.39 -7.85
N PHE A 442 -27.39 3.13 -8.94
CA PHE A 442 -27.07 4.55 -9.01
C PHE A 442 -28.29 5.37 -9.42
N GLU A 443 -28.65 6.38 -8.64
CA GLU A 443 -29.59 7.45 -9.03
C GLU A 443 -28.78 8.59 -9.68
N LEU A 444 -29.08 8.90 -10.95
CA LEU A 444 -28.39 9.92 -11.76
C LEU A 444 -29.37 11.05 -12.16
N PRO A 445 -29.49 12.13 -11.38
CA PRO A 445 -30.40 13.23 -11.69
C PRO A 445 -30.01 14.03 -12.95
N GLY A 446 -30.99 14.22 -13.84
CA GLY A 446 -30.83 14.93 -15.11
C GLY A 446 -30.05 14.15 -16.16
N PHE A 447 -29.88 12.84 -15.97
CA PHE A 447 -29.45 11.90 -17.00
C PHE A 447 -30.67 11.21 -17.60
N SER A 448 -30.63 10.86 -18.89
CA SER A 448 -31.78 10.32 -19.62
C SER A 448 -31.46 9.07 -20.44
N THR A 449 -30.21 8.87 -20.83
CA THR A 449 -29.78 7.78 -21.72
C THR A 449 -28.66 6.95 -21.09
N ALA A 450 -28.65 5.65 -21.43
CA ALA A 450 -27.67 4.68 -20.98
C ALA A 450 -27.23 3.78 -22.13
N THR A 451 -25.95 3.41 -22.18
CA THR A 451 -25.37 2.44 -23.10
C THR A 451 -24.67 1.34 -22.32
N GLY A 452 -25.01 0.07 -22.58
CA GLY A 452 -24.38 -1.08 -21.92
C GLY A 452 -25.23 -1.78 -20.85
N GLY A 453 -26.55 -1.83 -21.00
CA GLY A 453 -27.45 -2.56 -20.09
C GLY A 453 -28.84 -2.78 -20.68
N VAL A 454 -29.68 -3.54 -19.97
CA VAL A 454 -31.06 -3.81 -20.37
C VAL A 454 -32.00 -2.75 -19.80
N GLN A 455 -32.80 -2.09 -20.64
CA GLN A 455 -33.84 -1.18 -20.18
C GLN A 455 -34.94 -1.94 -19.45
N GLN A 456 -35.36 -1.44 -18.30
CA GLN A 456 -36.44 -1.99 -17.48
C GLN A 456 -37.65 -1.06 -17.49
N ASP A 457 -38.84 -1.61 -17.24
CA ASP A 457 -40.09 -0.85 -17.31
C ASP A 457 -40.45 -0.12 -16.00
N SER A 458 -39.76 -0.45 -14.90
CA SER A 458 -39.98 0.19 -13.59
C SER A 458 -38.74 0.10 -12.70
N LEU A 459 -38.69 0.95 -11.68
CA LEU A 459 -37.65 0.87 -10.65
C LEU A 459 -37.71 -0.46 -9.87
N ALA A 460 -38.89 -1.04 -9.70
CA ALA A 460 -39.05 -2.37 -9.09
C ALA A 460 -38.45 -3.47 -9.96
N ALA A 461 -38.70 -3.42 -11.29
CA ALA A 461 -38.08 -4.33 -12.25
C ALA A 461 -36.55 -4.16 -12.29
N LEU A 462 -36.06 -2.92 -12.21
CA LEU A 462 -34.62 -2.64 -12.09
C LEU A 462 -34.00 -3.29 -10.86
N ARG A 463 -34.63 -3.13 -9.68
CA ARG A 463 -34.15 -3.75 -8.43
C ARG A 463 -34.13 -5.27 -8.51
N ALA A 464 -35.12 -5.88 -9.18
CA ALA A 464 -35.20 -7.32 -9.38
C ALA A 464 -34.26 -7.87 -10.48
N ALA A 465 -33.73 -7.01 -11.37
CA ALA A 465 -32.90 -7.44 -12.49
C ALA A 465 -31.60 -8.11 -12.02
N THR A 466 -31.22 -9.21 -12.67
CA THR A 466 -29.99 -9.98 -12.41
C THR A 466 -28.87 -9.67 -13.39
N LYS A 467 -29.08 -8.69 -14.27
CA LYS A 467 -28.11 -8.22 -15.26
C LYS A 467 -27.99 -6.71 -15.18
N THR A 468 -26.85 -6.17 -15.61
CA THR A 468 -26.66 -4.73 -15.74
C THR A 468 -27.80 -4.12 -16.56
N SER A 469 -28.49 -3.15 -15.96
CA SER A 469 -29.79 -2.66 -16.42
C SER A 469 -29.97 -1.17 -16.09
N TYR A 470 -30.95 -0.53 -16.72
CA TYR A 470 -31.31 0.86 -16.41
C TYR A 470 -32.81 1.13 -16.51
N PHE A 471 -33.27 2.20 -15.86
CA PHE A 471 -34.65 2.66 -15.88
C PHE A 471 -34.68 4.19 -15.83
N THR A 472 -35.53 4.84 -16.62
CA THR A 472 -35.65 6.31 -16.64
C THR A 472 -37.03 6.72 -16.12
N ASP A 473 -37.07 7.60 -15.11
CA ASP A 473 -38.31 8.17 -14.57
C ASP A 473 -38.11 9.62 -14.11
N LYS A 474 -39.07 10.50 -14.40
CA LYS A 474 -39.13 11.89 -13.90
C LYS A 474 -37.80 12.67 -13.99
N GLY A 475 -37.13 12.59 -15.13
CA GLY A 475 -35.87 13.31 -15.38
C GLY A 475 -34.67 12.73 -14.61
N LYS A 476 -34.76 11.47 -14.18
CA LYS A 476 -33.68 10.72 -13.54
C LYS A 476 -33.44 9.43 -14.30
N LEU A 477 -32.17 9.05 -14.41
CA LEU A 477 -31.76 7.74 -14.84
C LEU A 477 -31.32 6.93 -13.62
N TRP A 478 -31.85 5.73 -13.50
CA TRP A 478 -31.46 4.73 -12.52
C TRP A 478 -30.64 3.65 -13.23
N VAL A 479 -29.44 3.38 -12.73
CA VAL A 479 -28.53 2.38 -13.31
C VAL A 479 -28.28 1.30 -12.28
N LYS A 480 -28.50 0.03 -12.62
CA LYS A 480 -28.06 -1.11 -11.81
C LYS A 480 -26.87 -1.76 -12.51
N LEU A 481 -25.71 -1.71 -11.87
CA LEU A 481 -24.55 -2.49 -12.27
C LEU A 481 -24.61 -3.85 -11.57
N VAL A 482 -24.51 -4.95 -12.32
CA VAL A 482 -24.44 -6.31 -11.79
C VAL A 482 -23.17 -6.97 -12.32
N VAL A 483 -22.33 -7.45 -11.40
CA VAL A 483 -21.01 -8.01 -11.67
C VAL A 483 -21.15 -9.37 -12.36
N ASP A 484 -20.39 -9.54 -13.44
CA ASP A 484 -20.25 -10.79 -14.20
C ASP A 484 -18.78 -10.93 -14.61
N ASN A 485 -18.00 -11.61 -13.78
CA ASN A 485 -16.57 -11.84 -13.97
C ASN A 485 -16.28 -12.72 -15.19
N SER A 486 -17.29 -13.39 -15.76
CA SER A 486 -17.18 -14.20 -16.97
C SER A 486 -17.39 -13.39 -18.27
N ALA A 487 -17.94 -12.17 -18.20
CA ALA A 487 -18.33 -11.36 -19.36
C ALA A 487 -17.15 -10.76 -20.16
N GLY A 488 -15.90 -11.06 -19.81
CA GLY A 488 -14.76 -10.85 -20.69
C GLY A 488 -14.34 -9.39 -20.95
N GLN A 489 -14.34 -8.52 -19.95
CA GLN A 489 -13.62 -7.24 -20.08
C GLN A 489 -12.12 -7.44 -19.83
N THR A 490 -11.32 -7.42 -20.90
CA THR A 490 -9.87 -7.21 -20.83
C THR A 490 -9.62 -5.76 -20.42
N VAL A 491 -9.24 -5.53 -19.16
CA VAL A 491 -8.65 -4.26 -18.73
C VAL A 491 -7.24 -4.19 -19.31
N ALA A 492 -6.94 -3.10 -20.03
CA ALA A 492 -5.62 -2.90 -20.60
C ALA A 492 -4.58 -2.65 -19.49
N LEU A 493 -3.45 -3.36 -19.57
CA LEU A 493 -2.26 -3.09 -18.76
C LEU A 493 -1.76 -1.67 -19.07
N GLY A 494 -2.04 -0.72 -18.18
CA GLY A 494 -1.30 0.54 -18.17
C GLY A 494 0.17 0.27 -17.85
N ARG A 495 1.06 1.11 -18.36
CA ARG A 495 2.50 0.98 -18.10
C ARG A 495 2.76 1.11 -16.59
N PRO A 496 3.60 0.22 -16.00
CA PRO A 496 4.12 0.43 -14.65
C PRO A 496 4.78 1.81 -14.55
N GLY A 497 4.47 2.57 -13.50
CA GLY A 497 5.19 3.82 -13.18
C GLY A 497 4.42 5.13 -13.26
N ALA A 498 3.13 5.14 -13.60
CA ALA A 498 2.33 6.36 -13.57
C ALA A 498 0.95 6.09 -12.97
N GLY A 499 0.82 6.17 -11.64
CA GLY A 499 -0.43 6.48 -10.91
C GLY A 499 -1.77 5.87 -11.37
N VAL A 500 -1.77 4.75 -12.09
CA VAL A 500 -2.95 4.13 -12.68
C VAL A 500 -3.06 2.72 -12.13
N SER A 501 -4.22 2.44 -11.53
CA SER A 501 -4.67 1.09 -11.17
C SER A 501 -4.69 0.24 -12.45
N THR A 502 -3.84 -0.78 -12.53
CA THR A 502 -3.73 -1.66 -13.70
C THR A 502 -3.93 -3.08 -13.25
N VAL A 503 -4.82 -3.79 -13.91
CA VAL A 503 -5.38 -5.04 -13.42
C VAL A 503 -5.34 -6.07 -14.57
N GLY A 504 -4.68 -7.22 -14.38
CA GLY A 504 -4.48 -8.29 -15.40
C GLY A 504 -5.60 -9.35 -15.43
N PRO A 505 -5.37 -10.63 -15.88
CA PRO A 505 -6.24 -11.85 -15.77
C PRO A 505 -5.63 -13.21 -15.20
N GLY A 506 -5.11 -13.33 -13.97
CA GLY A 506 -4.56 -14.52 -13.31
C GLY A 506 -4.71 -14.56 -11.76
N PRO A 507 -4.52 -15.71 -11.09
CA PRO A 507 -5.18 -16.09 -9.82
C PRO A 507 -4.88 -15.31 -8.51
N GLY A 508 -4.46 -14.05 -8.55
CA GLY A 508 -4.53 -13.16 -7.37
C GLY A 508 -4.05 -11.72 -7.55
N GLY A 509 -4.28 -11.12 -8.70
CA GLY A 509 -4.26 -9.64 -8.76
C GLY A 509 -5.00 -9.07 -9.96
N THR A 510 -5.88 -9.87 -10.52
CA THR A 510 -6.55 -9.57 -11.76
C THR A 510 -8.00 -9.49 -11.42
N PHE A 511 -8.44 -8.30 -11.08
CA PHE A 511 -9.86 -8.03 -10.97
C PHE A 511 -10.41 -8.26 -12.39
N ALA A 512 -10.97 -9.45 -12.55
CA ALA A 512 -11.65 -9.92 -13.74
C ALA A 512 -12.89 -9.06 -13.99
N ALA A 513 -13.59 -9.38 -15.08
CA ALA A 513 -14.64 -8.56 -15.65
C ALA A 513 -15.59 -7.96 -14.59
N GLY A 514 -15.70 -6.64 -14.64
CA GLY A 514 -16.60 -5.89 -13.79
C GLY A 514 -18.00 -5.78 -14.38
N ALA A 515 -18.83 -5.00 -13.71
CA ALA A 515 -19.98 -4.39 -14.35
C ALA A 515 -19.56 -3.03 -14.94
N GLY A 516 -20.08 -2.65 -16.10
CA GLY A 516 -19.81 -1.33 -16.69
C GLY A 516 -20.99 -0.79 -17.48
N LEU A 517 -21.23 0.52 -17.40
CA LEU A 517 -22.28 1.20 -18.17
C LEU A 517 -21.91 2.67 -18.38
N THR A 518 -22.27 3.23 -19.53
CA THR A 518 -22.14 4.68 -19.80
C THR A 518 -23.51 5.35 -19.73
N ALA A 519 -23.61 6.50 -19.06
CA ALA A 519 -24.82 7.30 -18.92
C ALA A 519 -24.59 8.73 -19.42
N SER A 520 -25.59 9.30 -20.10
CA SER A 520 -25.53 10.64 -20.69
C SER A 520 -26.79 11.46 -20.40
N ARG A 521 -26.61 12.79 -20.31
CA ARG A 521 -27.68 13.78 -20.07
C ARG A 521 -28.68 13.88 -21.21
#